data_AF-A0A951VI30-F1
#
_entry.id   AF-A0A951VI30-F1
#
_cell.length_a   1.000
_cell.length_b   1.000
_cell.length_c   1.000
_cell.angle_alpha   90.00
_cell.angle_beta   90.00
_cell.angle_gamma   90.00
#
_symmetry.space_group_name_H-M   'P 1'
#
loop_
_entity.id
_entity.type
_entity.pdbx_description
1 polymer ?
#
loop_
_entity_poly.entity_id
_entity_poly.type
_entity_poly.pdbx_seq_one_letter_code
_entity_poly.pdbx_strand_id
1 'polypeptide(L)' 'NATIDWTIRESARAKLMVLVKRTLTKYGYPPDKQQKAIDTVLKQAELIADELVR' A
#
# COMPACT_ATOMS: atom_id res chain seq x y z
N ASN A 1 22.63 10.88 6.59
CA ASN A 1 22.32 9.45 6.49
C ASN A 1 20.81 9.23 6.34
N ALA A 2 20.15 9.95 5.43
CA ALA A 2 18.67 10.01 5.28
C ALA A 2 18.13 9.13 4.12
N THR A 3 18.99 8.35 3.49
CA THR A 3 18.68 7.52 2.31
C THR A 3 17.85 6.28 2.68
N ILE A 4 17.91 5.87 3.95
CA ILE A 4 17.27 4.64 4.45
C ILE A 4 15.76 4.85 4.64
N ASP A 5 15.32 6.00 5.15
CA ASP A 5 13.90 6.24 5.43
C ASP A 5 13.01 6.26 4.18
N TRP A 6 13.49 6.83 3.07
CA TRP A 6 12.75 6.84 1.80
C TRP A 6 12.74 5.48 1.10
N THR A 7 13.87 4.77 1.11
CA THR A 7 13.98 3.44 0.50
C THR A 7 13.13 2.40 1.25
N ILE A 8 13.07 2.50 2.58
CA ILE A 8 12.18 1.66 3.41
C ILE A 8 10.71 1.98 3.11
N ARG A 9 10.34 3.26 3.00
CA ARG A 9 8.97 3.66 2.63
C ARG A 9 8.55 3.15 1.24
N GLU A 10 9.40 3.30 0.23
CA GLU A 10 9.09 2.80 -1.12
C GLU A 10 9.00 1.28 -1.18
N SER A 11 9.94 0.58 -0.55
CA SER A 11 9.92 -0.89 -0.52
C SER A 11 8.73 -1.46 0.26
N ALA A 12 8.32 -0.82 1.36
CA ALA A 12 7.10 -1.16 2.08
C ALA A 12 5.85 -0.90 1.24
N ARG A 13 5.80 0.26 0.55
CA ARG A 13 4.71 0.62 -0.38
C ARG A 13 4.55 -0.41 -1.50
N ALA A 14 5.65 -0.77 -2.14
CA ALA A 14 5.66 -1.75 -3.23
C ALA A 14 5.16 -3.13 -2.76
N LYS A 15 5.60 -3.59 -1.58
CA LYS A 15 5.12 -4.84 -0.97
C LYS A 15 3.62 -4.78 -0.69
N LEU A 16 3.12 -3.68 -0.12
CA LEU A 16 1.70 -3.49 0.16
C LEU A 16 0.86 -3.55 -1.13
N MET A 17 1.29 -2.87 -2.20
CA MET A 17 0.62 -2.90 -3.50
C MET A 17 0.48 -4.32 -4.05
N VAL A 18 1.55 -5.13 -3.97
CA VAL A 18 1.52 -6.53 -4.44
C VAL A 18 0.54 -7.36 -3.62
N LEU A 19 0.51 -7.18 -2.30
CA LEU A 19 -0.43 -7.88 -1.41
C LEU A 19 -1.88 -7.50 -1.72
N VAL A 20 -2.18 -6.21 -1.83
CA VAL A 20 -3.53 -5.73 -2.15
C VAL A 20 -3.99 -6.23 -3.52
N LYS A 21 -3.12 -6.15 -4.54
CA LYS A 21 -3.43 -6.66 -5.88
C LYS A 21 -3.72 -8.16 -5.87
N ARG A 22 -2.91 -8.96 -5.15
CA ARG A 22 -3.16 -10.40 -4.99
C ARG A 22 -4.49 -10.68 -4.30
N THR A 23 -4.83 -9.94 -3.26
CA THR A 23 -6.11 -10.04 -2.55
C THR A 23 -7.27 -9.72 -3.48
N LEU A 24 -7.23 -8.59 -4.18
CA LEU A 24 -8.28 -8.19 -5.12
C LEU A 24 -8.49 -9.22 -6.23
N THR A 25 -7.41 -9.74 -6.83
CA THR A 25 -7.50 -10.80 -7.83
C THR A 25 -8.09 -12.10 -7.25
N LYS A 26 -7.71 -12.48 -6.03
CA LYS A 26 -8.24 -13.67 -5.35
C LYS A 26 -9.75 -13.60 -5.13
N TYR A 27 -10.29 -12.41 -4.89
CA TYR A 27 -11.73 -12.18 -4.70
C TYR A 27 -12.47 -11.79 -5.99
N GLY A 28 -11.85 -11.91 -7.17
CA GLY A 28 -12.50 -11.62 -8.45
C GLY A 28 -12.79 -10.14 -8.69
N TYR A 29 -12.05 -9.24 -8.03
CA TYR A 29 -12.24 -7.81 -8.18
C TYR A 29 -11.78 -7.34 -9.58
N PRO A 30 -12.62 -6.60 -10.30
CA PRO A 30 -12.37 -6.29 -11.70
C PRO A 30 -11.21 -5.28 -11.84
N PRO A 31 -10.32 -5.46 -12.85
CA PRO A 31 -9.03 -4.75 -12.95
C PRO A 31 -9.17 -3.23 -13.11
N ASP A 32 -10.28 -2.76 -13.70
CA ASP A 32 -10.64 -1.35 -13.82
C ASP A 32 -10.82 -0.67 -12.44
N LYS A 33 -11.32 -1.40 -11.44
CA LYS A 33 -11.54 -0.90 -10.07
C LYS A 33 -10.39 -1.20 -9.13
N GLN A 34 -9.42 -2.03 -9.53
CA GLN A 34 -8.29 -2.40 -8.68
C GLN A 34 -7.44 -1.19 -8.31
N GLN A 35 -7.20 -0.27 -9.24
CA GLN A 35 -6.34 0.89 -8.98
C GLN A 35 -6.89 1.75 -7.84
N LYS A 36 -8.18 2.08 -7.88
CA LYS A 36 -8.85 2.87 -6.84
C LYS A 36 -8.83 2.17 -5.47
N ALA A 37 -9.01 0.85 -5.46
CA ALA A 37 -8.94 0.08 -4.22
C ALA A 37 -7.51 0.07 -3.64
N ILE A 38 -6.49 -0.08 -4.50
CA ILE A 38 -5.08 -0.01 -4.09
C ILE A 38 -4.76 1.37 -3.49
N ASP A 39 -5.15 2.45 -4.16
CA ASP A 39 -4.89 3.81 -3.67
C ASP A 39 -5.57 4.09 -2.33
N THR A 40 -6.78 3.56 -2.13
CA THR A 40 -7.51 3.69 -0.86
C THR A 40 -6.80 2.95 0.28
N VAL A 41 -6.32 1.73 0.04
CA VAL A 41 -5.61 0.94 1.06
C VAL A 41 -4.25 1.56 1.39
N LEU A 42 -3.54 2.08 0.38
CA LEU A 42 -2.29 2.80 0.59
C LEU A 42 -2.48 4.03 1.47
N LYS A 43 -3.51 4.84 1.19
CA LYS A 43 -3.83 6.01 2.01
C LYS A 43 -4.19 5.63 3.45
N GLN A 44 -4.95 4.55 3.64
CA GLN A 44 -5.29 4.07 4.98
C GLN A 44 -4.05 3.58 5.73
N ALA A 45 -3.13 2.89 5.05
CA ALA A 45 -1.88 2.44 5.64
C ALA A 45 -0.97 3.60 6.05
N GLU A 46 -0.91 4.67 5.24
CA GLU A 46 -0.19 5.90 5.60
C GLU A 46 -0.76 6.57 6.85
N LEU A 47 -2.10 6.65 6.98
CA LEU A 47 -2.75 7.21 8.17
C LEU A 47 -2.48 6.38 9.43
N ILE A 48 -2.54 5.06 9.33
CA ILE A 48 -2.26 4.15 10.46
C ILE A 48 -0.78 4.24 10.85
N ALA A 49 0.13 4.31 9.88
CA ALA A 49 1.55 4.46 10.17
C ALA A 49 1.86 5.80 10.88
N ASP A 50 1.20 6.89 10.48
CA ASP A 50 1.32 8.19 11.14
C ASP A 50 0.76 8.17 12.57
N GLU A 51 -0.37 7.47 12.80
CA GLU A 51 -0.97 7.28 14.12
C GLU A 51 -0.09 6.44 15.06
N LEU A 52 0.55 5.38 14.55
CA LEU A 52 1.41 4.48 15.34
C LEU A 52 2.78 5.07 15.70
N VAL A 53 3.22 6.11 15.00
CA VAL A 53 4.50 6.79 15.24
C VAL A 53 4.34 7.96 16.23
N ARG A 54 3.11 8.29 16.61
CA ARG A 54 2.78 9.31 17.61
C ARG A 54 2.88 8.78 19.04
#